data_AF-A0A5D2VXM4-F1
#
_entry.id   AF-A0A5D2VXM4-F1
#
_cell.length_a   1.000
_cell.length_b   1.000
_cell.length_c   1.000
_cell.angle_alpha   90.00
_cell.angle_beta   90.00
_cell.angle_gamma   90.00
#
_symmetry.space_group_name_H-M   'P 1'
#
loop_
_entity.id
_entity.type
_entity.pdbx_description
1 polymer ?
#
loop_
_entity_poly.entity_id
_entity_poly.type
_entity_poly.pdbx_seq_one_letter_code
_entity_poly.pdbx_strand_id
1 'polypeptide(L)'
;MRALLTPEPTLSFSSIQINSRNPNPSRTWTSLHFLNRDGRHRLLGLKESDTRNPSLSSTYRNSKLLKPNQTVLEAQARVCTGPTQTRPLSEEQTFKVLDTILRSVRGELKDEEQVSKAQLGAFFAGMTIRANAFPEATQWSEGERCAMKKFWPLLVRALPPDVIFIADPEGSIMGLGSAVGPQFVGNGTSEMRLETQGVLKDVLTLKLEDGKSNGVSESLLSAFLIGQRMNRETDRELKAYCLAFDELGPAPVADVRSLTHYGEPYDGNTRYFRSTLFVAAVRSCYGESSLLHGVEWMPPNGGVTEEQMLKFMGAKTNLSLHQGKKFIEAEEVGFAYISKREARPSLYSLIGLREQIKKRPSLATTEKVQQFIRAKGRESIVAGFYHEGYEEPLLMLMKRRGVHSGLVVKGEEGALSMTTRLRSASKGLPVNHCSGFRSVGIESACEVDGVSRQSFRLEVNAMDYGFEPTDTPRTNRSVSKNIELGLAALRGEKGPAYDRIVLNAGIVDHLLGCDGAEDVSLALERAKEAIDSGKAHKRLLNYIKMSHKVK
;
A
#
# COMPACT_ATOMS: atom_id res chain seq x y z
N MET A 1 73.10 -8.04 -5.24
CA MET A 1 73.49 -9.42 -5.58
C MET A 1 72.65 -9.90 -6.76
N ARG A 2 73.21 -10.80 -7.58
CA ARG A 2 72.59 -11.62 -8.66
C ARG A 2 71.07 -11.89 -8.43
N ALA A 3 70.16 -11.62 -9.38
CA ALA A 3 69.74 -12.47 -10.53
C ALA A 3 68.28 -12.98 -10.33
N LEU A 4 67.49 -13.55 -11.25
CA LEU A 4 67.22 -13.60 -12.72
C LEU A 4 65.82 -14.32 -12.81
N LEU A 5 64.94 -14.29 -13.82
CA LEU A 5 64.93 -13.81 -15.22
C LEU A 5 63.47 -13.47 -15.64
N THR A 6 63.27 -12.99 -16.88
CA THR A 6 62.00 -12.83 -17.64
C THR A 6 61.87 -13.98 -18.69
N PRO A 7 60.87 -14.10 -19.61
CA PRO A 7 59.81 -13.15 -20.02
C PRO A 7 58.36 -13.68 -20.31
N GLU A 8 57.39 -12.75 -20.19
CA GLU A 8 56.38 -12.28 -21.18
C GLU A 8 55.79 -13.17 -22.31
N PRO A 9 54.55 -12.87 -22.79
CA PRO A 9 54.38 -11.74 -23.73
C PRO A 9 53.22 -10.76 -23.46
N THR A 10 53.48 -9.51 -23.83
CA THR A 10 52.57 -8.37 -23.99
C THR A 10 51.58 -8.53 -25.14
N LEU A 11 50.52 -7.71 -25.12
CA LEU A 11 49.96 -7.09 -26.33
C LEU A 11 49.39 -5.69 -26.00
N SER A 12 49.41 -4.81 -27.00
CA SER A 12 49.46 -3.35 -26.80
C SER A 12 48.10 -2.63 -26.85
N PHE A 13 48.03 -1.48 -26.18
CA PHE A 13 47.00 -0.47 -26.40
C PHE A 13 47.46 0.52 -27.48
N SER A 14 46.64 0.74 -28.50
CA SER A 14 46.74 1.90 -29.39
C SER A 14 45.44 2.71 -29.33
N SER A 15 45.61 4.02 -29.13
CA SER A 15 44.52 4.98 -29.00
C SER A 15 44.10 5.50 -30.37
N ILE A 16 42.80 5.47 -30.68
CA ILE A 16 42.21 6.22 -31.80
C ILE A 16 41.00 7.00 -31.29
N GLN A 17 41.12 8.34 -31.26
CA GLN A 17 39.96 9.23 -31.29
C GLN A 17 39.47 9.34 -32.74
N ILE A 18 38.20 9.02 -33.00
CA ILE A 18 37.49 9.52 -34.19
C ILE A 18 36.14 10.09 -33.74
N ASN A 19 35.81 11.25 -34.32
CA ASN A 19 34.65 12.06 -33.97
C ASN A 19 33.31 11.44 -34.40
N SER A 20 32.27 11.99 -33.78
CA SER A 20 30.84 11.77 -34.02
C SER A 20 30.39 11.63 -35.49
N ARG A 21 29.43 10.71 -35.73
CA ARG A 21 28.16 11.00 -36.44
C ARG A 21 27.15 9.84 -36.40
N ASN A 22 26.13 10.01 -35.54
CA ASN A 22 24.79 9.42 -35.58
C ASN A 22 24.59 7.88 -35.48
N PRO A 23 23.38 7.42 -35.08
CA PRO A 23 23.29 6.25 -34.22
C PRO A 23 22.43 5.11 -34.77
N ASN A 24 22.83 3.85 -34.51
CA ASN A 24 21.88 2.74 -34.49
C ASN A 24 22.39 1.55 -33.64
N PRO A 25 21.94 1.40 -32.39
CA PRO A 25 22.19 0.19 -31.60
C PRO A 25 20.96 -0.70 -31.59
N SER A 26 20.91 -1.68 -32.50
CA SER A 26 20.02 -2.84 -32.41
C SER A 26 20.40 -3.71 -31.20
N ARG A 27 19.97 -3.30 -30.00
CA ARG A 27 20.04 -4.16 -28.81
C ARG A 27 18.83 -5.07 -28.75
N THR A 28 19.10 -6.37 -28.87
CA THR A 28 18.14 -7.46 -28.71
C THR A 28 17.56 -7.49 -27.29
N TRP A 29 16.30 -7.08 -27.15
CA TRP A 29 15.49 -7.36 -25.97
C TRP A 29 14.67 -8.62 -26.24
N THR A 30 14.90 -9.69 -25.46
CA THR A 30 14.09 -10.90 -25.45
C THR A 30 12.74 -10.62 -24.80
N SER A 31 11.79 -10.12 -25.60
CA SER A 31 10.39 -9.99 -25.22
C SER A 31 9.74 -11.36 -25.08
N LEU A 32 8.99 -11.58 -23.99
CA LEU A 32 8.12 -12.76 -23.83
C LEU A 32 6.98 -12.71 -24.86
N HIS A 33 7.19 -13.32 -26.02
CA HIS A 33 6.17 -13.48 -27.05
C HIS A 33 5.32 -14.73 -26.80
N PHE A 34 4.04 -14.53 -26.50
CA PHE A 34 3.02 -15.54 -26.81
C PHE A 34 2.79 -15.53 -28.33
N LEU A 35 3.39 -16.49 -29.03
CA LEU A 35 3.20 -16.68 -30.47
C LEU A 35 1.79 -17.21 -30.78
N ASN A 36 0.94 -16.34 -31.33
CA ASN A 36 -0.19 -16.75 -32.16
C ASN A 36 0.20 -16.62 -33.64
N ARG A 37 -0.28 -17.54 -34.47
CA ARG A 37 0.39 -17.97 -35.71
C ARG A 37 0.43 -16.96 -36.89
N ASP A 38 -0.24 -15.82 -36.79
CA ASP A 38 -0.53 -14.94 -37.96
C ASP A 38 0.10 -13.53 -37.91
N GLY A 39 1.05 -13.26 -37.00
CA GLY A 39 1.98 -12.13 -37.12
C GLY A 39 1.39 -10.70 -37.18
N ARG A 40 0.11 -10.49 -36.82
CA ARG A 40 -0.54 -9.17 -36.84
C ARG A 40 -1.02 -8.75 -35.44
N HIS A 41 -0.55 -7.59 -34.99
CA HIS A 41 -1.13 -6.91 -33.82
C HIS A 41 -2.55 -6.44 -34.13
N ARG A 42 -3.57 -7.18 -33.68
CA ARG A 42 -4.93 -6.66 -33.49
C ARG A 42 -5.20 -6.46 -32.01
N LEU A 43 -5.13 -5.22 -31.53
CA LEU A 43 -5.81 -4.85 -30.29
C LEU A 43 -7.32 -4.97 -30.55
N LEU A 44 -7.94 -5.98 -29.94
CA LEU A 44 -9.38 -6.20 -30.04
C LEU A 44 -10.12 -5.26 -29.07
N GLY A 45 -10.67 -4.17 -29.61
CA GLY A 45 -11.93 -3.58 -29.13
C GLY A 45 -11.91 -2.87 -27.77
N LEU A 46 -10.90 -2.04 -27.49
CA LEU A 46 -10.92 -1.10 -26.35
C LEU A 46 -10.65 0.33 -26.84
N LYS A 47 -11.30 1.33 -26.22
CA LYS A 47 -11.08 2.75 -26.54
C LYS A 47 -9.68 3.19 -26.10
N GLU A 48 -9.00 3.97 -26.95
CA GLU A 48 -7.63 4.49 -26.72
C GLU A 48 -7.45 5.26 -25.41
N SER A 49 -8.53 5.85 -24.86
CA SER A 49 -8.51 6.61 -23.60
C SER A 49 -8.14 5.78 -22.37
N ASP A 50 -8.41 4.48 -22.38
CA ASP A 50 -8.31 3.61 -21.20
C ASP A 50 -7.21 2.55 -21.32
N THR A 51 -6.66 2.34 -22.52
CA THR A 51 -5.53 1.44 -22.77
C THR A 51 -4.19 2.12 -22.55
N ARG A 52 -3.86 2.41 -21.28
CA ARG A 52 -2.44 2.56 -20.91
C ARG A 52 -1.76 1.21 -21.02
N ASN A 53 -1.14 0.94 -22.17
CA ASN A 53 -0.24 -0.19 -22.30
C ASN A 53 0.96 0.02 -21.34
N PRO A 54 1.16 -0.83 -20.33
CA PRO A 54 2.25 -0.65 -19.37
C PRO A 54 3.63 -0.98 -19.95
N SER A 55 3.72 -1.44 -21.21
CA SER A 55 4.98 -1.45 -21.96
C SER A 55 5.36 -0.07 -22.54
N LEU A 56 4.48 0.94 -22.44
CA LEU A 56 4.68 2.30 -22.95
C LEU A 56 4.74 3.38 -21.85
N SER A 57 4.33 3.08 -20.62
CA SER A 57 4.43 4.00 -19.48
C SER A 57 4.92 3.26 -18.23
N SER A 58 6.02 3.76 -17.66
CA SER A 58 6.62 3.23 -16.43
C SER A 58 5.84 3.58 -15.15
N THR A 59 4.77 4.39 -15.24
CA THR A 59 3.99 4.84 -14.08
C THR A 59 2.51 4.51 -14.24
N TYR A 60 2.00 3.65 -13.36
CA TYR A 60 0.55 3.41 -13.21
C TYR A 60 -0.19 4.59 -12.53
N ARG A 61 0.54 5.62 -12.07
CA ARG A 61 -0.03 6.89 -11.59
C ARG A 61 -0.90 7.52 -12.68
N ASN A 62 -2.17 7.77 -12.37
CA ASN A 62 -3.06 8.52 -13.25
C ASN A 62 -2.50 9.94 -13.49
N SER A 63 -2.34 10.34 -14.75
CA SER A 63 -1.77 11.66 -15.10
C SER A 63 -2.76 12.81 -14.97
N LYS A 64 -4.06 12.52 -14.81
CA LYS A 64 -5.08 13.52 -14.45
C LYS A 64 -4.95 13.99 -13.01
N LEU A 65 -4.19 13.29 -12.17
CA LEU A 65 -3.90 13.74 -10.81
C LEU A 65 -2.84 14.84 -10.85
N LEU A 66 -3.18 16.02 -10.34
CA LEU A 66 -2.23 17.12 -10.13
C LEU A 66 -1.06 16.64 -9.26
N LYS A 67 0.17 16.97 -9.65
CA LYS A 67 1.31 16.74 -8.76
C LYS A 67 1.26 17.70 -7.58
N PRO A 68 1.74 17.30 -6.39
CA PRO A 68 1.90 18.22 -5.26
C PRO A 68 3.06 19.20 -5.50
N ASN A 69 2.97 20.40 -4.93
CA ASN A 69 4.11 21.32 -4.84
C ASN A 69 5.24 20.63 -4.05
N GLN A 70 6.41 20.46 -4.69
CA GLN A 70 7.50 19.66 -4.15
C GLN A 70 8.13 20.25 -2.87
N THR A 71 8.23 21.58 -2.75
CA THR A 71 8.76 22.26 -1.55
C THR A 71 7.88 21.94 -0.32
N VAL A 72 6.57 22.05 -0.45
CA VAL A 72 5.64 21.73 0.64
C VAL A 72 5.61 20.21 0.91
N LEU A 73 5.71 19.37 -0.13
CA LEU A 73 5.75 17.91 0.00
C LEU A 73 6.97 17.42 0.80
N GLU A 74 8.13 18.04 0.60
CA GLU A 74 9.36 17.75 1.35
C GLU A 74 9.26 18.19 2.81
N ALA A 75 8.60 19.32 3.08
CA ALA A 75 8.29 19.76 4.44
C ALA A 75 7.34 18.79 5.15
N GLN A 76 6.21 18.44 4.52
CA GLN A 76 5.26 17.43 5.02
C GLN A 76 5.93 16.08 5.26
N ALA A 77 6.91 15.69 4.43
CA ALA A 77 7.69 14.47 4.63
C ALA A 77 8.48 14.46 5.96
N ARG A 78 8.76 15.63 6.56
CA ARG A 78 9.49 15.78 7.83
C ARG A 78 8.62 16.11 9.05
N VAL A 79 7.60 16.96 8.88
CA VAL A 79 6.81 17.50 10.00
C VAL A 79 5.49 16.77 10.23
N CYS A 80 4.91 16.12 9.21
CA CYS A 80 3.66 15.37 9.33
C CYS A 80 3.91 13.91 9.78
N THR A 81 4.64 13.71 10.88
CA THR A 81 4.94 12.38 11.45
C THR A 81 4.62 12.36 12.94
N GLY A 82 4.58 11.16 13.54
CA GLY A 82 4.23 11.02 14.96
C GLY A 82 5.20 11.71 15.92
N PRO A 83 4.85 11.77 17.22
CA PRO A 83 5.54 12.57 18.25
C PRO A 83 7.03 12.24 18.45
N THR A 84 7.49 11.06 18.01
CA THR A 84 8.89 10.59 18.12
C THR A 84 9.64 10.53 16.78
N GLN A 85 8.98 10.84 15.65
CA GLN A 85 9.53 10.72 14.29
C GLN A 85 9.55 12.04 13.52
N THR A 86 9.02 13.11 14.14
CA THR A 86 9.01 14.46 13.59
C THR A 86 10.41 15.04 13.56
N ARG A 87 10.74 15.73 12.46
CA ARG A 87 12.04 16.39 12.28
C ARG A 87 11.78 17.86 11.95
N PRO A 88 11.87 18.77 12.94
CA PRO A 88 11.67 20.20 12.77
C PRO A 88 12.45 20.75 11.56
N LEU A 89 11.89 21.74 10.87
CA LEU A 89 12.55 22.43 9.77
C LEU A 89 13.61 23.42 10.29
N SER A 90 14.61 23.74 9.47
CA SER A 90 15.46 24.90 9.71
C SER A 90 14.69 26.21 9.40
N GLU A 91 15.25 27.35 9.81
CA GLU A 91 14.68 28.65 9.46
C GLU A 91 14.55 28.83 7.94
N GLU A 92 15.64 28.65 7.19
CA GLU A 92 15.67 28.72 5.71
C GLU A 92 14.61 27.83 5.06
N GLN A 93 14.46 26.59 5.54
CA GLN A 93 13.48 25.64 5.03
C GLN A 93 12.04 26.10 5.32
N THR A 94 11.80 26.64 6.51
CA THR A 94 10.48 27.16 6.89
C THR A 94 10.15 28.43 6.11
N PHE A 95 11.11 29.35 5.96
CA PHE A 95 10.99 30.54 5.11
C PHE A 95 10.60 30.15 3.68
N LYS A 96 11.32 29.22 3.06
CA LYS A 96 11.03 28.75 1.69
C LYS A 96 9.62 28.17 1.58
N VAL A 97 9.18 27.40 2.56
CA VAL A 97 7.84 26.78 2.58
C VAL A 97 6.73 27.81 2.77
N LEU A 98 6.86 28.73 3.73
CA LEU A 98 5.86 29.76 4.00
C LEU A 98 5.78 30.81 2.88
N ASP A 99 6.91 31.15 2.25
CA ASP A 99 6.95 31.97 1.03
C ASP A 99 6.24 31.27 -0.13
N THR A 100 6.57 30.00 -0.40
CA THR A 100 5.89 29.20 -1.44
C THR A 100 4.38 29.15 -1.22
N ILE A 101 3.93 28.96 0.03
CA ILE A 101 2.51 29.00 0.40
C ILE A 101 1.91 30.39 0.13
N LEU A 102 2.55 31.46 0.61
CA LEU A 102 2.05 32.84 0.47
C LEU A 102 1.90 33.25 -1.01
N ARG A 103 2.92 32.96 -1.82
CA ARG A 103 2.91 33.21 -3.27
C ARG A 103 1.83 32.38 -3.98
N SER A 104 1.65 31.12 -3.58
CA SER A 104 0.59 30.26 -4.11
C SER A 104 -0.81 30.82 -3.83
N VAL A 105 -1.11 31.28 -2.61
CA VAL A 105 -2.46 31.79 -2.28
C VAL A 105 -2.74 33.17 -2.85
N ARG A 106 -1.70 33.93 -3.21
CA ARG A 106 -1.79 35.17 -3.99
C ARG A 106 -1.97 34.94 -5.49
N GLY A 107 -1.93 33.69 -5.96
CA GLY A 107 -2.02 33.37 -7.39
C GLY A 107 -0.74 33.65 -8.20
N GLU A 108 0.40 33.80 -7.51
CA GLU A 108 1.71 34.06 -8.15
C GLU A 108 2.36 32.79 -8.72
N LEU A 109 1.90 31.60 -8.29
CA LEU A 109 2.37 30.29 -8.76
C LEU A 109 1.31 29.62 -9.64
N LYS A 110 1.75 28.84 -10.63
CA LYS A 110 0.89 28.16 -11.61
C LYS A 110 1.15 26.66 -11.66
N ASP A 111 0.16 25.91 -12.15
CA ASP A 111 0.25 24.47 -12.43
C ASP A 111 0.84 23.67 -11.25
N GLU A 112 1.90 22.89 -11.47
CA GLU A 112 2.54 22.03 -10.45
C GLU A 112 3.31 22.83 -9.38
N GLU A 113 3.48 24.14 -9.54
CA GLU A 113 4.02 25.02 -8.50
C GLU A 113 2.94 25.45 -7.50
N GLN A 114 1.64 25.32 -7.81
CA GLN A 114 0.58 25.71 -6.90
C GLN A 114 0.46 24.73 -5.71
N VAL A 115 0.39 25.27 -4.50
CA VAL A 115 0.13 24.49 -3.27
C VAL A 115 -1.37 24.19 -3.19
N SER A 116 -1.72 22.91 -3.17
CA SER A 116 -3.13 22.49 -3.11
C SER A 116 -3.78 22.73 -1.73
N LYS A 117 -5.11 22.81 -1.68
CA LYS A 117 -5.86 22.87 -0.41
C LYS A 117 -5.53 21.68 0.51
N ALA A 118 -5.44 20.49 -0.07
CA ALA A 118 -4.98 19.29 0.63
C ALA A 118 -3.57 19.47 1.23
N GLN A 119 -2.61 20.08 0.52
CA GLN A 119 -1.28 20.37 1.06
C GLN A 119 -1.33 21.39 2.20
N LEU A 120 -2.10 22.47 2.05
CA LEU A 120 -2.26 23.49 3.09
C LEU A 120 -2.80 22.86 4.40
N GLY A 121 -3.91 22.13 4.33
CA GLY A 121 -4.51 21.50 5.51
C GLY A 121 -3.58 20.50 6.20
N ALA A 122 -2.90 19.64 5.42
CA ALA A 122 -1.97 18.65 5.96
C ALA A 122 -0.70 19.28 6.56
N PHE A 123 -0.16 20.34 5.94
CA PHE A 123 1.01 21.05 6.46
C PHE A 123 0.65 21.81 7.75
N PHE A 124 -0.41 22.63 7.73
CA PHE A 124 -0.79 23.42 8.90
C PHE A 124 -1.25 22.55 10.06
N ALA A 125 -2.04 21.49 9.85
CA ALA A 125 -2.37 20.55 10.94
C ALA A 125 -1.13 19.94 11.59
N GLY A 126 -0.12 19.61 10.78
CA GLY A 126 1.17 19.13 11.27
C GLY A 126 1.94 20.19 12.07
N MET A 127 1.86 21.47 11.69
CA MET A 127 2.44 22.56 12.47
C MET A 127 1.67 22.78 13.78
N THR A 128 0.34 22.93 13.74
CA THR A 128 -0.51 23.21 14.90
C THR A 128 -0.35 22.17 16.01
N ILE A 129 -0.45 20.87 15.67
CA ILE A 129 -0.29 19.78 16.65
C ILE A 129 1.10 19.80 17.29
N ARG A 130 2.15 20.06 16.49
CA ARG A 130 3.52 20.16 16.99
C ARG A 130 3.76 21.37 17.90
N ALA A 131 2.96 22.43 17.82
CA ALA A 131 3.24 23.65 18.58
C ALA A 131 3.27 23.39 20.08
N ASN A 132 2.28 22.63 20.59
CA ASN A 132 2.03 22.45 22.02
C ASN A 132 1.87 20.98 22.48
N ALA A 133 1.43 20.04 21.61
CA ALA A 133 1.05 18.68 22.03
C ALA A 133 2.18 17.64 21.95
N PHE A 134 3.29 17.97 21.28
CA PHE A 134 4.42 17.05 21.07
C PHE A 134 5.56 17.29 22.08
N PRO A 135 6.43 16.29 22.34
CA PRO A 135 7.66 16.47 23.12
C PRO A 135 8.55 17.56 22.55
N GLU A 136 9.27 18.31 23.40
CA GLU A 136 10.08 19.49 23.03
C GLU A 136 10.96 19.28 21.78
N ALA A 137 11.67 18.16 21.69
CA ALA A 137 12.55 17.83 20.56
C ALA A 137 11.82 17.68 19.20
N THR A 138 10.48 17.57 19.19
CA THR A 138 9.64 17.50 17.99
C THR A 138 8.63 18.64 17.87
N GLN A 139 8.62 19.59 18.83
CA GLN A 139 7.90 20.87 18.70
C GLN A 139 8.54 21.78 17.65
N TRP A 140 8.06 23.02 17.53
CA TRP A 140 8.63 24.02 16.62
C TRP A 140 10.06 24.39 17.03
N SER A 141 10.99 24.31 16.07
CA SER A 141 12.33 24.87 16.21
C SER A 141 12.27 26.40 16.33
N GLU A 142 13.34 27.01 16.84
CA GLU A 142 13.42 28.48 16.88
C GLU A 142 13.34 29.10 15.47
N GLY A 143 13.89 28.42 14.46
CA GLY A 143 13.76 28.82 13.07
C GLY A 143 12.32 28.75 12.55
N GLU A 144 11.54 27.74 12.97
CA GLU A 144 10.11 27.65 12.64
C GLU A 144 9.31 28.77 13.35
N ARG A 145 9.63 29.09 14.60
CA ARG A 145 9.01 30.20 15.37
C ARG A 145 9.32 31.56 14.73
N CYS A 146 10.58 31.83 14.40
CA CYS A 146 11.01 33.07 13.73
C CYS A 146 10.31 33.25 12.36
N ALA A 147 10.32 32.20 11.52
CA ALA A 147 9.65 32.23 10.23
C ALA A 147 8.13 32.48 10.39
N MET A 148 7.45 31.75 11.29
CA MET A 148 6.02 31.95 11.50
C MET A 148 5.71 33.37 11.97
N LYS A 149 6.53 33.96 12.85
CA LYS A 149 6.38 35.36 13.30
C LYS A 149 6.43 36.37 12.16
N LYS A 150 7.25 36.12 11.13
CA LYS A 150 7.36 36.99 9.96
C LYS A 150 6.25 36.78 8.94
N PHE A 151 5.83 35.54 8.70
CA PHE A 151 4.86 35.22 7.63
C PHE A 151 3.40 35.21 8.09
N TRP A 152 3.09 34.87 9.35
CA TRP A 152 1.70 34.75 9.83
C TRP A 152 0.83 36.00 9.57
N PRO A 153 1.30 37.25 9.81
CA PRO A 153 0.51 38.45 9.52
C PRO A 153 0.17 38.67 8.04
N LEU A 154 0.92 38.03 7.13
CA LEU A 154 0.67 38.05 5.68
C LEU A 154 -0.23 36.87 5.27
N LEU A 155 0.00 35.71 5.86
CA LEU A 155 -0.75 34.48 5.61
C LEU A 155 -2.20 34.58 6.08
N VAL A 156 -2.45 35.06 7.30
CA VAL A 156 -3.81 35.19 7.87
C VAL A 156 -4.73 36.13 7.05
N ARG A 157 -4.15 36.99 6.20
CA ARG A 157 -4.89 37.88 5.29
C ARG A 157 -5.18 37.28 3.90
N ALA A 158 -4.56 36.14 3.57
CA ALA A 158 -4.61 35.53 2.24
C ALA A 158 -5.01 34.05 2.24
N LEU A 159 -4.91 33.36 3.38
CA LEU A 159 -5.34 31.97 3.54
C LEU A 159 -6.87 31.86 3.56
N PRO A 160 -7.45 30.77 3.03
CA PRO A 160 -8.86 30.44 3.22
C PRO A 160 -9.24 30.29 4.72
N PRO A 161 -10.48 30.62 5.13
CA PRO A 161 -10.89 30.57 6.54
C PRO A 161 -10.74 29.19 7.20
N ASP A 162 -10.98 28.11 6.47
CA ASP A 162 -10.80 26.74 6.96
C ASP A 162 -9.32 26.41 7.20
N VAL A 163 -8.41 26.95 6.37
CA VAL A 163 -6.96 26.81 6.58
C VAL A 163 -6.49 27.68 7.75
N ILE A 164 -7.06 28.87 7.95
CA ILE A 164 -6.78 29.71 9.13
C ILE A 164 -7.20 28.97 10.41
N PHE A 165 -8.40 28.37 10.43
CA PHE A 165 -8.86 27.53 11.54
C PHE A 165 -7.92 26.34 11.82
N ILE A 166 -7.47 25.62 10.80
CA ILE A 166 -6.52 24.51 10.97
C ILE A 166 -5.18 24.99 11.55
N ALA A 167 -4.70 26.16 11.10
CA ALA A 167 -3.42 26.72 11.49
C ALA A 167 -3.44 27.38 12.89
N ASP A 168 -4.54 28.01 13.26
CA ASP A 168 -4.69 28.83 14.48
C ASP A 168 -6.11 28.70 15.08
N PRO A 169 -6.50 27.50 15.58
CA PRO A 169 -7.86 27.23 16.03
C PRO A 169 -8.28 28.08 17.24
N GLU A 170 -7.32 28.45 18.08
CA GLU A 170 -7.52 29.29 19.27
C GLU A 170 -7.37 30.79 19.00
N GLY A 171 -6.94 31.19 17.80
CA GLY A 171 -6.59 32.58 17.49
C GLY A 171 -5.37 33.10 18.27
N SER A 172 -4.53 32.20 18.78
CA SER A 172 -3.44 32.47 19.73
C SER A 172 -2.07 32.64 19.08
N ILE A 173 -1.90 32.32 17.79
CA ILE A 173 -0.64 32.52 17.08
C ILE A 173 -0.30 34.03 17.03
N MET A 174 0.80 34.39 17.70
CA MET A 174 1.31 35.76 17.97
C MET A 174 0.60 36.55 19.08
N GLY A 175 -0.33 35.96 19.84
CA GLY A 175 -1.00 36.64 20.97
C GLY A 175 -1.93 37.81 20.58
N LEU A 176 -2.13 38.03 19.28
CA LEU A 176 -3.10 38.95 18.70
C LEU A 176 -4.31 38.13 18.26
N GLY A 177 -5.38 38.16 19.06
CA GLY A 177 -6.57 37.34 18.88
C GLY A 177 -7.15 37.42 17.46
N SER A 178 -6.92 36.37 16.65
CA SER A 178 -7.60 36.21 15.37
C SER A 178 -9.00 35.67 15.60
N ALA A 179 -10.04 36.42 15.22
CA ALA A 179 -11.42 35.98 15.38
C ALA A 179 -11.79 34.79 14.47
N VAL A 180 -11.06 34.56 13.38
CA VAL A 180 -11.46 33.62 12.31
C VAL A 180 -11.41 32.15 12.77
N GLY A 181 -10.37 31.74 13.51
CA GLY A 181 -10.24 30.37 14.01
C GLY A 181 -11.35 30.02 15.02
N PRO A 182 -11.44 30.72 16.17
CA PRO A 182 -12.44 30.45 17.20
C PRO A 182 -13.91 30.61 16.75
N GLN A 183 -14.17 31.30 15.64
CA GLN A 183 -15.52 31.51 15.09
C GLN A 183 -15.81 30.66 13.84
N PHE A 184 -14.93 29.72 13.47
CA PHE A 184 -15.16 28.85 12.31
C PHE A 184 -16.23 27.77 12.62
N VAL A 185 -17.36 27.83 11.92
CA VAL A 185 -18.50 26.89 12.10
C VAL A 185 -18.59 25.85 10.97
N GLY A 186 -17.74 25.92 9.95
CA GLY A 186 -17.83 25.07 8.76
C GLY A 186 -19.02 25.39 7.85
N ASN A 187 -19.01 24.84 6.64
CA ASN A 187 -20.01 25.10 5.59
C ASN A 187 -21.16 24.07 5.57
N GLY A 188 -21.19 23.13 6.53
CA GLY A 188 -22.24 22.12 6.60
C GLY A 188 -22.02 21.10 7.73
N THR A 189 -23.04 20.25 7.94
CA THR A 189 -23.07 19.29 9.05
C THR A 189 -21.92 18.30 9.05
N SER A 190 -21.38 17.92 7.89
CA SER A 190 -20.21 17.02 7.78
C SER A 190 -18.91 17.67 8.27
N GLU A 191 -18.75 19.00 8.07
CA GLU A 191 -17.58 19.75 8.57
C GLU A 191 -17.70 20.01 10.07
N MET A 192 -18.89 20.35 10.56
CA MET A 192 -19.21 20.50 11.99
C MET A 192 -19.01 19.21 12.82
N ARG A 193 -18.94 18.04 12.17
CA ARG A 193 -18.91 16.72 12.82
C ARG A 193 -17.56 16.00 12.72
N LEU A 194 -16.50 16.69 12.30
CA LEU A 194 -15.14 16.13 12.21
C LEU A 194 -14.62 15.56 13.54
N GLU A 195 -15.16 16.03 14.69
CA GLU A 195 -14.83 15.51 16.02
C GLU A 195 -15.61 14.25 16.42
N THR A 196 -16.72 13.92 15.76
CA THR A 196 -17.63 12.85 16.21
C THR A 196 -17.39 11.51 15.52
N GLN A 197 -16.89 10.53 16.29
CA GLN A 197 -16.49 9.18 15.83
C GLN A 197 -17.58 8.36 15.09
N GLY A 198 -18.84 8.80 15.07
CA GLY A 198 -19.93 8.16 14.32
C GLY A 198 -20.07 8.63 12.86
N VAL A 199 -19.27 9.60 12.40
CA VAL A 199 -19.53 10.38 11.17
C VAL A 199 -18.43 10.22 10.10
N LEU A 200 -17.44 9.34 10.34
CA LEU A 200 -16.35 9.03 9.40
C LEU A 200 -16.83 8.67 7.97
N LYS A 201 -18.01 8.06 7.84
CA LYS A 201 -18.71 7.82 6.58
C LYS A 201 -18.93 9.11 5.76
N ASP A 202 -19.53 10.12 6.39
CA ASP A 202 -19.90 11.38 5.73
C ASP A 202 -18.66 12.28 5.51
N VAL A 203 -17.61 12.09 6.31
CA VAL A 203 -16.31 12.79 6.19
C VAL A 203 -15.44 12.23 5.06
N LEU A 204 -15.34 10.90 4.93
CA LEU A 204 -14.46 10.25 3.95
C LEU A 204 -15.05 10.21 2.53
N THR A 205 -16.33 10.56 2.36
CA THR A 205 -17.02 10.54 1.07
C THR A 205 -16.94 11.90 0.38
N LEU A 206 -15.96 12.06 -0.53
CA LEU A 206 -16.02 13.11 -1.55
C LEU A 206 -17.10 12.74 -2.58
N LYS A 207 -18.33 13.20 -2.35
CA LYS A 207 -19.43 13.06 -3.34
C LYS A 207 -19.13 13.94 -4.55
N LEU A 208 -18.94 13.30 -5.70
CA LEU A 208 -18.78 13.91 -7.03
C LEU A 208 -20.04 13.65 -7.87
N GLU A 209 -21.18 14.19 -7.44
CA GLU A 209 -22.41 14.24 -8.22
C GLU A 209 -22.91 15.70 -8.28
N ASP A 210 -23.32 16.14 -9.47
CA ASP A 210 -23.99 17.42 -9.78
C ASP A 210 -23.35 18.73 -9.26
N GLY A 211 -22.01 18.79 -9.22
CA GLY A 211 -21.27 20.06 -9.10
C GLY A 211 -21.45 20.83 -7.79
N LYS A 212 -22.15 20.25 -6.81
CA LYS A 212 -22.27 20.76 -5.44
C LYS A 212 -21.50 19.87 -4.49
N SER A 213 -20.40 20.40 -3.94
CA SER A 213 -19.59 19.71 -2.95
C SER A 213 -20.31 19.64 -1.60
N ASN A 214 -21.15 18.62 -1.42
CA ASN A 214 -21.73 18.25 -0.10
C ASN A 214 -20.73 17.45 0.78
N GLY A 215 -19.44 17.46 0.43
CA GLY A 215 -18.36 16.82 1.18
C GLY A 215 -17.48 17.84 1.89
N VAL A 216 -16.70 17.37 2.87
CA VAL A 216 -15.73 18.17 3.62
C VAL A 216 -14.66 18.78 2.69
N SER A 217 -14.22 20.01 2.95
CA SER A 217 -13.14 20.66 2.21
C SER A 217 -11.87 19.80 2.17
N GLU A 218 -11.11 19.83 1.07
CA GLU A 218 -9.85 19.06 0.97
C GLU A 218 -8.85 19.42 2.07
N SER A 219 -8.86 20.68 2.52
CA SER A 219 -8.02 21.19 3.61
C SER A 219 -8.42 20.58 4.96
N LEU A 220 -9.72 20.56 5.29
CA LEU A 220 -10.22 19.96 6.52
C LEU A 220 -10.04 18.44 6.52
N LEU A 221 -10.31 17.78 5.38
CA LEU A 221 -10.12 16.33 5.25
C LEU A 221 -8.63 15.93 5.32
N SER A 222 -7.72 16.69 4.70
CA SER A 222 -6.29 16.40 4.80
C SER A 222 -5.73 16.69 6.19
N ALA A 223 -6.20 17.76 6.86
CA ALA A 223 -5.90 18.07 8.25
C ALA A 223 -6.34 16.94 9.18
N PHE A 224 -7.58 16.45 9.03
CA PHE A 224 -8.12 15.33 9.80
C PHE A 224 -7.29 14.04 9.64
N LEU A 225 -7.00 13.64 8.39
CA LEU A 225 -6.20 12.44 8.10
C LEU A 225 -4.76 12.51 8.62
N ILE A 226 -4.15 13.71 8.64
CA ILE A 226 -2.82 13.92 9.22
C ILE A 226 -2.89 14.01 10.75
N GLY A 227 -3.89 14.67 11.31
CA GLY A 227 -4.06 14.82 12.74
C GLY A 227 -4.25 13.50 13.46
N GLN A 228 -5.14 12.63 12.97
CA GLN A 228 -5.30 11.27 13.51
C GLN A 228 -4.01 10.45 13.40
N ARG A 229 -3.33 10.51 12.25
CA ARG A 229 -2.03 9.85 12.07
C ARG A 229 -0.99 10.33 13.09
N MET A 230 -0.96 11.63 13.37
CA MET A 230 0.04 12.26 14.24
C MET A 230 -0.24 11.97 15.72
N ASN A 231 -1.50 11.96 16.13
CA ASN A 231 -1.93 11.63 17.49
C ASN A 231 -1.95 10.11 17.78
N ARG A 232 -1.83 9.28 16.73
CA ARG A 232 -2.09 7.84 16.67
C ARG A 232 -3.57 7.50 16.80
N GLU A 233 -3.99 6.49 16.04
CA GLU A 233 -5.38 6.07 16.01
C GLU A 233 -5.75 5.24 17.24
N THR A 234 -6.90 5.55 17.85
CA THR A 234 -7.49 4.66 18.85
C THR A 234 -8.20 3.47 18.19
N ASP A 235 -8.35 2.42 18.98
CA ASP A 235 -9.15 1.23 18.69
C ASP A 235 -10.56 1.56 18.18
N ARG A 236 -11.18 2.64 18.68
CA ARG A 236 -12.55 3.05 18.31
C ARG A 236 -12.57 3.75 16.95
N GLU A 237 -11.57 4.57 16.66
CA GLU A 237 -11.44 5.23 15.36
C GLU A 237 -11.12 4.22 14.25
N LEU A 238 -10.22 3.27 14.50
CA LEU A 238 -9.92 2.20 13.53
C LEU A 238 -11.15 1.33 13.22
N LYS A 239 -11.99 1.03 14.22
CA LYS A 239 -13.28 0.35 13.99
C LYS A 239 -14.21 1.19 13.10
N ALA A 240 -14.35 2.49 13.39
CA ALA A 240 -15.18 3.39 12.59
C ALA A 240 -14.67 3.53 11.14
N TYR A 241 -13.36 3.57 10.93
CA TYR A 241 -12.76 3.48 9.59
C TYR A 241 -13.09 2.17 8.88
N CYS A 242 -13.09 1.02 9.56
CA CYS A 242 -13.50 -0.24 8.95
C CYS A 242 -14.99 -0.24 8.54
N LEU A 243 -15.88 0.33 9.36
CA LEU A 243 -17.31 0.41 9.04
C LEU A 243 -17.61 1.26 7.77
N ALA A 244 -16.78 2.25 7.45
CA ALA A 244 -16.88 2.99 6.18
C ALA A 244 -16.61 2.11 4.93
N PHE A 245 -16.03 0.92 5.09
CA PHE A 245 -15.89 -0.08 4.02
C PHE A 245 -17.08 -1.05 3.90
N ASP A 246 -18.19 -0.82 4.62
CA ASP A 246 -19.35 -1.75 4.63
C ASP A 246 -20.58 -1.19 3.87
N GLU A 247 -20.56 0.08 3.47
CA GLU A 247 -21.71 0.87 2.97
C GLU A 247 -22.44 0.44 1.67
N LEU A 248 -21.97 -0.59 0.95
CA LEU A 248 -22.50 -0.96 -0.39
C LEU A 248 -23.38 -2.23 -0.34
N GLY A 249 -23.94 -2.50 0.84
CA GLY A 249 -24.69 -3.73 1.11
C GLY A 249 -23.80 -4.90 1.52
N PRO A 250 -24.40 -6.08 1.79
CA PRO A 250 -23.68 -7.26 2.23
C PRO A 250 -22.73 -7.78 1.14
N ALA A 251 -21.51 -8.15 1.54
CA ALA A 251 -20.57 -8.82 0.66
C ALA A 251 -21.14 -10.16 0.17
N PRO A 252 -20.97 -10.52 -1.12
CA PRO A 252 -21.45 -11.79 -1.64
C PRO A 252 -20.69 -12.96 -1.00
N VAL A 253 -21.39 -14.06 -0.72
CA VAL A 253 -20.84 -15.23 -0.03
C VAL A 253 -20.51 -16.34 -1.04
N ALA A 254 -19.23 -16.69 -1.16
CA ALA A 254 -18.71 -17.76 -2.00
C ALA A 254 -18.90 -19.15 -1.36
N ASP A 255 -19.24 -20.14 -2.18
CA ASP A 255 -19.42 -21.54 -1.79
C ASP A 255 -18.08 -22.30 -1.83
N VAL A 256 -17.19 -21.97 -0.89
CA VAL A 256 -15.84 -22.57 -0.76
C VAL A 256 -15.55 -22.97 0.68
N ARG A 257 -14.72 -24.01 0.86
CA ARG A 257 -14.35 -24.56 2.19
C ARG A 257 -13.56 -23.58 3.05
N SER A 258 -12.74 -22.74 2.42
CA SER A 258 -11.95 -21.71 3.07
C SER A 258 -11.75 -20.51 2.14
N LEU A 259 -11.56 -19.33 2.72
CA LEU A 259 -11.19 -18.11 1.98
C LEU A 259 -10.24 -17.25 2.82
N THR A 260 -9.05 -17.01 2.30
CA THR A 260 -8.05 -16.14 2.92
C THR A 260 -7.99 -14.79 2.21
N HIS A 261 -8.25 -13.71 2.95
CA HIS A 261 -8.20 -12.33 2.50
C HIS A 261 -6.79 -11.76 2.68
N TYR A 262 -6.17 -11.30 1.59
CA TYR A 262 -4.78 -10.87 1.54
C TYR A 262 -4.65 -9.33 1.56
N GLY A 263 -4.50 -8.79 2.77
CA GLY A 263 -4.40 -7.37 3.12
C GLY A 263 -3.00 -6.78 3.00
N GLU A 264 -2.50 -6.67 1.78
CA GLU A 264 -1.22 -6.02 1.49
C GLU A 264 -1.25 -4.49 1.64
N PRO A 265 -0.11 -3.79 1.87
CA PRO A 265 -0.03 -2.35 1.71
C PRO A 265 -0.30 -1.94 0.25
N TYR A 266 -1.32 -1.10 0.03
CA TYR A 266 -1.77 -0.70 -1.31
C TYR A 266 -0.75 0.15 -2.07
N ASP A 267 0.25 0.74 -1.39
CA ASP A 267 1.31 1.54 -2.01
C ASP A 267 2.50 0.70 -2.54
N GLY A 268 2.45 -0.62 -2.38
CA GLY A 268 3.27 -1.58 -3.12
C GLY A 268 4.75 -1.62 -2.73
N ASN A 269 5.46 -2.62 -3.27
CA ASN A 269 6.89 -2.81 -3.06
C ASN A 269 7.72 -2.00 -4.06
N THR A 270 8.79 -1.36 -3.59
CA THR A 270 9.67 -0.54 -4.44
C THR A 270 11.00 -1.19 -4.73
N ARG A 271 11.46 -2.12 -3.89
CA ARG A 271 12.80 -2.74 -4.00
C ARG A 271 12.72 -4.23 -4.29
N TYR A 272 11.86 -4.97 -3.60
CA TYR A 272 11.91 -6.43 -3.53
C TYR A 272 10.81 -7.14 -4.34
N PHE A 273 11.07 -8.41 -4.66
CA PHE A 273 10.10 -9.33 -5.25
C PHE A 273 8.90 -9.57 -4.33
N ARG A 274 7.71 -9.71 -4.93
CA ARG A 274 6.41 -9.71 -4.25
C ARG A 274 5.66 -10.98 -4.61
N SER A 275 5.62 -11.93 -3.69
CA SER A 275 5.18 -13.31 -3.99
C SER A 275 3.66 -13.50 -3.96
N THR A 276 2.89 -12.55 -3.43
CA THR A 276 1.51 -12.75 -2.97
C THR A 276 0.52 -13.18 -4.05
N LEU A 277 0.63 -12.66 -5.27
CA LEU A 277 -0.16 -13.13 -6.43
C LEU A 277 0.13 -14.60 -6.78
N PHE A 278 1.39 -15.01 -6.72
CA PHE A 278 1.83 -16.36 -7.04
C PHE A 278 1.50 -17.34 -5.91
N VAL A 279 1.56 -16.89 -4.65
CA VAL A 279 1.09 -17.64 -3.47
C VAL A 279 -0.41 -17.94 -3.57
N ALA A 280 -1.24 -16.98 -3.97
CA ALA A 280 -2.67 -17.22 -4.20
C ALA A 280 -2.92 -18.29 -5.28
N ALA A 281 -2.15 -18.26 -6.38
CA ALA A 281 -2.22 -19.28 -7.42
C ALA A 281 -1.80 -20.68 -6.91
N VAL A 282 -0.75 -20.76 -6.07
CA VAL A 282 -0.32 -22.00 -5.42
C VAL A 282 -1.39 -22.56 -4.46
N ARG A 283 -1.93 -21.73 -3.57
CA ARG A 283 -2.99 -22.10 -2.61
C ARG A 283 -4.23 -22.69 -3.29
N SER A 284 -4.62 -22.12 -4.43
CA SER A 284 -5.75 -22.61 -5.22
C SER A 284 -5.58 -24.03 -5.79
N CYS A 285 -4.37 -24.59 -5.81
CA CYS A 285 -4.12 -25.96 -6.29
C CYS A 285 -4.57 -27.04 -5.30
N TYR A 286 -4.59 -26.74 -4.01
CA TYR A 286 -4.99 -27.65 -2.92
C TYR A 286 -6.24 -27.15 -2.17
N GLY A 287 -7.07 -26.36 -2.86
CA GLY A 287 -8.40 -25.96 -2.41
C GLY A 287 -8.44 -24.86 -1.34
N GLU A 288 -7.33 -24.15 -1.10
CA GLU A 288 -7.31 -22.97 -0.22
C GLU A 288 -7.60 -21.70 -1.05
N SER A 289 -8.86 -21.25 -1.09
CA SER A 289 -9.20 -20.09 -1.90
C SER A 289 -8.64 -18.78 -1.33
N SER A 290 -8.33 -17.83 -2.22
CA SER A 290 -7.70 -16.56 -1.84
C SER A 290 -8.41 -15.34 -2.47
N LEU A 291 -8.64 -14.30 -1.67
CA LEU A 291 -9.07 -12.99 -2.15
C LEU A 291 -7.92 -11.99 -1.99
N LEU A 292 -7.36 -11.56 -3.12
CA LEU A 292 -6.42 -10.43 -3.19
C LEU A 292 -7.22 -9.14 -3.38
N HIS A 293 -6.82 -8.05 -2.74
CA HIS A 293 -7.43 -6.74 -2.96
C HIS A 293 -6.41 -5.60 -2.86
N GLY A 294 -6.63 -4.51 -3.61
CA GLY A 294 -5.66 -3.41 -3.69
C GLY A 294 -6.06 -2.32 -4.67
N VAL A 295 -5.06 -1.71 -5.33
CA VAL A 295 -5.23 -0.76 -6.45
C VAL A 295 -4.10 -0.90 -7.48
N GLU A 296 -4.25 -0.24 -8.64
CA GLU A 296 -3.18 -0.07 -9.63
C GLU A 296 -2.04 0.84 -9.17
N TRP A 297 -2.32 1.81 -8.30
CA TRP A 297 -1.31 2.74 -7.81
C TRP A 297 -1.79 3.48 -6.55
N MET A 298 -0.92 3.62 -5.54
CA MET A 298 -1.20 4.39 -4.33
C MET A 298 0.07 5.11 -3.83
N PRO A 299 -0.01 6.38 -3.41
CA PRO A 299 1.05 7.08 -2.70
C PRO A 299 1.18 6.60 -1.24
N PRO A 300 2.31 6.87 -0.55
CA PRO A 300 3.45 7.67 -1.01
C PRO A 300 4.52 6.89 -1.79
N ASN A 301 4.49 5.56 -1.75
CA ASN A 301 5.52 4.74 -2.41
C ASN A 301 5.30 4.61 -3.92
N GLY A 302 4.07 4.31 -4.35
CA GLY A 302 3.76 4.07 -5.76
C GLY A 302 4.56 2.89 -6.36
N GLY A 303 4.74 1.82 -5.59
CA GLY A 303 5.48 0.61 -5.98
C GLY A 303 4.68 -0.35 -6.85
N VAL A 304 5.18 -1.59 -6.95
CA VAL A 304 4.54 -2.70 -7.67
C VAL A 304 3.38 -3.26 -6.85
N THR A 305 2.23 -3.45 -7.49
CA THR A 305 1.02 -4.06 -6.91
C THR A 305 0.51 -5.23 -7.75
N GLU A 306 -0.38 -6.04 -7.18
CA GLU A 306 -1.06 -7.16 -7.86
C GLU A 306 -1.83 -6.70 -9.10
N GLU A 307 -2.51 -5.54 -9.03
CA GLU A 307 -3.28 -5.02 -10.17
C GLU A 307 -2.36 -4.63 -11.32
N GLN A 308 -1.18 -4.07 -11.05
CA GLN A 308 -0.18 -3.79 -12.07
C GLN A 308 0.29 -5.08 -12.74
N MET A 309 0.62 -6.11 -11.96
CA MET A 309 1.08 -7.39 -12.47
C MET A 309 0.00 -8.07 -13.32
N LEU A 310 -1.24 -8.10 -12.84
CA LEU A 310 -2.39 -8.65 -13.56
C LEU A 310 -2.69 -7.90 -14.87
N LYS A 311 -2.72 -6.56 -14.83
CA LYS A 311 -2.90 -5.72 -16.04
C LYS A 311 -1.77 -5.94 -17.05
N PHE A 312 -0.52 -6.06 -16.61
CA PHE A 312 0.63 -6.31 -17.49
C PHE A 312 0.57 -7.71 -18.14
N MET A 313 0.08 -8.73 -17.41
CA MET A 313 -0.20 -10.07 -17.96
C MET A 313 -1.49 -10.13 -18.81
N GLY A 314 -2.18 -9.01 -19.01
CA GLY A 314 -3.36 -8.89 -19.86
C GLY A 314 -4.72 -9.12 -19.19
N ALA A 315 -4.77 -9.42 -17.89
CA ALA A 315 -6.03 -9.71 -17.20
C ALA A 315 -6.93 -8.47 -17.05
N LYS A 316 -8.25 -8.67 -17.19
CA LYS A 316 -9.24 -7.69 -16.71
C LYS A 316 -9.21 -7.64 -15.18
N THR A 317 -9.23 -6.43 -14.63
CA THR A 317 -9.13 -6.13 -13.18
C THR A 317 -10.27 -5.24 -12.69
N ASN A 318 -11.19 -4.87 -13.58
CA ASN A 318 -12.47 -4.22 -13.29
C ASN A 318 -13.55 -5.26 -12.95
N LEU A 319 -13.24 -6.17 -12.01
CA LEU A 319 -14.18 -7.20 -11.58
C LEU A 319 -15.08 -6.67 -10.46
N SER A 320 -16.39 -6.76 -10.67
CA SER A 320 -17.37 -6.60 -9.59
C SER A 320 -17.24 -7.72 -8.55
N LEU A 321 -17.74 -7.48 -7.33
CA LEU A 321 -17.70 -8.46 -6.23
C LEU A 321 -18.35 -9.81 -6.61
N HIS A 322 -19.46 -9.76 -7.36
CA HIS A 322 -20.15 -10.95 -7.87
C HIS A 322 -19.37 -11.71 -8.96
N GLN A 323 -18.56 -11.00 -9.75
CA GLN A 323 -17.63 -11.65 -10.69
C GLN A 323 -16.45 -12.26 -9.92
N GLY A 324 -15.87 -11.55 -8.94
CA GLY A 324 -14.83 -12.11 -8.07
C GLY A 324 -15.28 -13.37 -7.32
N LYS A 325 -16.53 -13.42 -6.85
CA LYS A 325 -17.12 -14.64 -6.25
C LYS A 325 -17.02 -15.84 -7.19
N LYS A 326 -17.38 -15.66 -8.46
CA LYS A 326 -17.28 -16.72 -9.49
C LYS A 326 -15.84 -17.16 -9.76
N PHE A 327 -14.84 -16.30 -9.53
CA PHE A 327 -13.43 -16.64 -9.68
C PHE A 327 -12.89 -17.45 -8.49
N ILE A 328 -13.38 -17.17 -7.29
CA ILE A 328 -13.11 -17.95 -6.08
C ILE A 328 -13.77 -19.34 -6.17
N GLU A 329 -14.99 -19.42 -6.70
CA GLU A 329 -15.75 -20.68 -6.83
C GLU A 329 -15.36 -21.54 -8.04
N ALA A 330 -14.70 -20.96 -9.06
CA ALA A 330 -14.26 -21.71 -10.23
C ALA A 330 -13.11 -22.65 -9.86
N GLU A 331 -13.36 -23.97 -9.90
CA GLU A 331 -12.37 -24.99 -9.55
C GLU A 331 -11.08 -24.85 -10.35
N GLU A 332 -11.13 -24.39 -11.60
CA GLU A 332 -9.94 -24.20 -12.43
C GLU A 332 -9.13 -22.93 -12.12
N VAL A 333 -9.59 -22.07 -11.19
CA VAL A 333 -8.96 -20.80 -10.78
C VAL A 333 -8.78 -20.67 -9.27
N GLY A 334 -9.84 -20.76 -8.46
CA GLY A 334 -9.79 -20.75 -6.99
C GLY A 334 -9.32 -19.47 -6.29
N PHE A 335 -9.05 -18.37 -6.99
CA PHE A 335 -8.68 -17.08 -6.38
C PHE A 335 -9.22 -15.88 -7.18
N ALA A 336 -9.41 -14.75 -6.51
CA ALA A 336 -9.84 -13.50 -7.13
C ALA A 336 -8.93 -12.32 -6.79
N TYR A 337 -8.87 -11.34 -7.69
CA TYR A 337 -8.38 -9.99 -7.39
C TYR A 337 -9.52 -8.97 -7.51
N ILE A 338 -9.71 -8.16 -6.47
CA ILE A 338 -10.70 -7.07 -6.44
C ILE A 338 -9.98 -5.73 -6.27
N SER A 339 -10.15 -4.83 -7.26
CA SER A 339 -9.66 -3.46 -7.15
C SER A 339 -10.55 -2.63 -6.23
N LYS A 340 -9.95 -1.77 -5.39
CA LYS A 340 -10.65 -0.78 -4.56
C LYS A 340 -11.55 0.13 -5.40
N ARG A 341 -11.17 0.38 -6.66
CA ARG A 341 -11.98 1.15 -7.62
C ARG A 341 -13.37 0.55 -7.82
N GLU A 342 -13.48 -0.77 -7.90
CA GLU A 342 -14.75 -1.49 -8.07
C GLU A 342 -15.44 -1.73 -6.72
N ALA A 343 -14.68 -2.03 -5.67
CA ALA A 343 -15.22 -2.37 -4.35
C ALA A 343 -15.67 -1.16 -3.52
N ARG A 344 -14.99 -0.02 -3.64
CA ARG A 344 -15.23 1.23 -2.88
C ARG A 344 -14.82 2.48 -3.68
N PRO A 345 -15.60 2.89 -4.70
CA PRO A 345 -15.30 4.06 -5.53
C PRO A 345 -15.05 5.36 -4.72
N SER A 346 -15.83 5.60 -3.67
CA SER A 346 -15.68 6.78 -2.78
C SER A 346 -14.32 6.82 -2.07
N LEU A 347 -13.85 5.69 -1.54
CA LEU A 347 -12.54 5.59 -0.87
C LEU A 347 -11.37 5.44 -1.85
N TYR A 348 -11.67 5.20 -3.13
CA TYR A 348 -10.71 5.21 -4.24
C TYR A 348 -10.48 6.62 -4.79
N SER A 349 -11.49 7.51 -4.83
CA SER A 349 -11.30 8.90 -5.28
C SER A 349 -10.28 9.68 -4.44
N LEU A 350 -10.10 9.30 -3.17
CA LEU A 350 -9.10 9.86 -2.24
C LEU A 350 -7.63 9.66 -2.65
N ILE A 351 -7.30 8.95 -3.73
CA ILE A 351 -5.90 8.75 -4.19
C ILE A 351 -5.19 10.09 -4.44
N GLY A 352 -5.87 11.07 -5.04
CA GLY A 352 -5.30 12.40 -5.30
C GLY A 352 -4.93 13.12 -4.00
N LEU A 353 -5.87 13.21 -3.07
CA LEU A 353 -5.63 13.79 -1.75
C LEU A 353 -4.52 13.05 -0.98
N ARG A 354 -4.49 11.71 -1.04
CA ARG A 354 -3.43 10.89 -0.42
C ARG A 354 -2.03 11.16 -0.98
N GLU A 355 -1.93 11.64 -2.22
CA GLU A 355 -0.64 12.06 -2.78
C GLU A 355 -0.19 13.40 -2.19
N GLN A 356 -1.12 14.35 -2.11
CA GLN A 356 -0.91 15.70 -1.58
C GLN A 356 -0.51 15.72 -0.10
N ILE A 357 -0.89 14.71 0.70
CA ILE A 357 -0.50 14.64 2.12
C ILE A 357 0.83 13.92 2.41
N LYS A 358 1.49 13.32 1.40
CA LYS A 358 2.77 12.55 1.49
C LYS A 358 2.82 11.35 2.46
N LYS A 359 1.80 11.12 3.27
CA LYS A 359 1.80 10.15 4.37
C LYS A 359 0.72 9.09 4.18
N ARG A 360 0.95 7.90 4.73
CA ARG A 360 -0.08 6.85 4.83
C ARG A 360 -1.11 7.29 5.89
N PRO A 361 -2.36 7.64 5.54
CA PRO A 361 -3.37 8.00 6.53
C PRO A 361 -3.80 6.76 7.34
N SER A 362 -4.55 6.97 8.42
CA SER A 362 -5.21 5.93 9.22
C SER A 362 -5.98 4.90 8.38
N LEU A 363 -6.65 5.37 7.33
CA LEU A 363 -7.33 4.56 6.30
C LEU A 363 -6.44 3.48 5.65
N ALA A 364 -5.12 3.69 5.58
CA ALA A 364 -4.17 2.72 5.02
C ALA A 364 -3.92 1.51 5.94
N THR A 365 -4.26 1.63 7.23
CA THR A 365 -4.25 0.49 8.18
C THR A 365 -5.48 -0.37 7.96
N THR A 366 -6.67 0.25 7.85
CA THR A 366 -7.95 -0.46 7.75
C THR A 366 -8.24 -1.01 6.36
N GLU A 367 -7.74 -0.41 5.28
CA GLU A 367 -7.95 -0.93 3.91
C GLU A 367 -7.36 -2.34 3.68
N LYS A 368 -6.52 -2.83 4.60
CA LYS A 368 -5.98 -4.20 4.64
C LYS A 368 -6.90 -5.23 5.30
N VAL A 369 -7.87 -4.83 6.13
CA VAL A 369 -8.67 -5.75 6.97
C VAL A 369 -10.12 -5.76 6.49
N GLN A 370 -10.32 -6.30 5.28
CA GLN A 370 -11.56 -6.19 4.52
C GLN A 370 -12.04 -7.56 3.99
N GLN A 371 -13.36 -7.74 3.96
CA GLN A 371 -14.04 -8.94 3.44
C GLN A 371 -14.97 -8.55 2.29
N PHE A 372 -14.40 -8.11 1.16
CA PHE A 372 -15.21 -7.67 0.01
C PHE A 372 -16.03 -8.80 -0.62
N ILE A 373 -15.65 -10.05 -0.35
CA ILE A 373 -16.37 -11.28 -0.60
C ILE A 373 -16.23 -12.09 0.69
N ARG A 374 -17.22 -12.92 1.05
CA ARG A 374 -17.15 -13.83 2.21
C ARG A 374 -17.18 -15.29 1.75
N ALA A 375 -16.98 -16.25 2.66
CA ALA A 375 -17.17 -17.67 2.37
C ALA A 375 -18.25 -18.28 3.26
N LYS A 376 -18.86 -19.39 2.80
CA LYS A 376 -19.65 -20.27 3.67
C LYS A 376 -18.78 -21.02 4.68
N GLY A 377 -17.59 -21.45 4.23
CA GLY A 377 -16.60 -22.10 5.06
C GLY A 377 -15.72 -21.11 5.83
N ARG A 378 -14.52 -21.55 6.15
CA ARG A 378 -13.59 -20.83 7.04
C ARG A 378 -13.03 -19.55 6.42
N GLU A 379 -13.30 -18.41 7.05
CA GLU A 379 -12.67 -17.14 6.68
C GLU A 379 -11.41 -16.86 7.49
N SER A 380 -10.36 -16.36 6.82
CA SER A 380 -9.09 -15.90 7.41
C SER A 380 -8.65 -14.57 6.81
N ILE A 381 -7.88 -13.75 7.56
CA ILE A 381 -7.25 -12.52 7.02
C ILE A 381 -5.75 -12.55 7.30
N VAL A 382 -4.94 -12.14 6.32
CA VAL A 382 -3.51 -11.90 6.48
C VAL A 382 -3.20 -10.44 6.15
N ALA A 383 -2.59 -9.66 7.05
CA ALA A 383 -2.27 -8.25 6.81
C ALA A 383 -0.80 -7.87 7.06
N GLY A 384 -0.22 -7.09 6.15
CA GLY A 384 1.18 -6.64 6.25
C GLY A 384 1.34 -5.44 7.19
N PHE A 385 2.43 -5.35 7.94
CA PHE A 385 2.75 -4.18 8.76
C PHE A 385 4.24 -3.81 8.73
N TYR A 386 4.55 -2.54 8.99
CA TYR A 386 5.90 -2.00 8.88
C TYR A 386 6.45 -1.44 10.21
N HIS A 387 5.64 -0.62 10.89
CA HIS A 387 5.96 -0.09 12.21
C HIS A 387 5.38 -0.99 13.28
N GLU A 388 6.17 -1.25 14.31
CA GLU A 388 5.78 -1.96 15.53
C GLU A 388 4.65 -1.22 16.27
N GLY A 389 3.76 -1.97 16.91
CA GLY A 389 2.53 -1.47 17.54
C GLY A 389 1.30 -1.43 16.62
N TYR A 390 1.40 -1.90 15.37
CA TYR A 390 0.24 -2.08 14.48
C TYR A 390 -0.28 -3.52 14.45
N GLU A 391 0.43 -4.45 15.08
CA GLU A 391 0.07 -5.87 15.22
C GLU A 391 -1.27 -6.05 15.93
N GLU A 392 -1.36 -5.58 17.18
CA GLU A 392 -2.56 -5.72 18.00
C GLU A 392 -3.76 -4.98 17.41
N PRO A 393 -3.65 -3.72 16.91
CA PRO A 393 -4.76 -3.07 16.21
C PRO A 393 -5.27 -3.85 14.99
N LEU A 394 -4.37 -4.41 14.16
CA LEU A 394 -4.76 -5.21 13.00
C LEU A 394 -5.44 -6.52 13.41
N LEU A 395 -4.89 -7.24 14.39
CA LEU A 395 -5.48 -8.49 14.91
C LEU A 395 -6.83 -8.24 15.60
N MET A 396 -6.96 -7.12 16.33
CA MET A 396 -8.23 -6.67 16.92
C MET A 396 -9.27 -6.42 15.82
N LEU A 397 -8.92 -5.73 14.74
CA LEU A 397 -9.83 -5.53 13.60
C LEU A 397 -10.22 -6.85 12.94
N MET A 398 -9.30 -7.81 12.81
CA MET A 398 -9.60 -9.15 12.29
C MET A 398 -10.57 -9.91 13.21
N LYS A 399 -10.36 -9.91 14.53
CA LYS A 399 -11.32 -10.47 15.50
C LYS A 399 -12.69 -9.81 15.37
N ARG A 400 -12.75 -8.47 15.21
CA ARG A 400 -14.00 -7.71 14.99
C ARG A 400 -14.67 -7.97 13.65
N ARG A 401 -13.94 -8.39 12.62
CA ARG A 401 -14.46 -8.90 11.34
C ARG A 401 -15.04 -10.33 11.47
N GLY A 402 -14.86 -11.00 12.61
CA GLY A 402 -15.42 -12.33 12.86
C GLY A 402 -14.76 -13.45 12.07
N VAL A 403 -13.51 -13.26 11.64
CA VAL A 403 -12.77 -14.34 10.95
C VAL A 403 -12.22 -15.37 11.93
N HIS A 404 -12.05 -16.60 11.45
CA HIS A 404 -11.65 -17.75 12.24
C HIS A 404 -10.15 -17.73 12.55
N SER A 405 -9.35 -17.11 11.68
CA SER A 405 -7.91 -16.94 11.88
C SER A 405 -7.45 -15.59 11.34
N GLY A 406 -6.50 -14.97 12.04
CA GLY A 406 -5.90 -13.70 11.66
C GLY A 406 -4.39 -13.78 11.80
N LEU A 407 -3.66 -13.30 10.79
CA LEU A 407 -2.20 -13.29 10.79
C LEU A 407 -1.69 -11.91 10.36
N VAL A 408 -0.80 -11.32 11.15
CA VAL A 408 -0.05 -10.11 10.79
C VAL A 408 1.41 -10.46 10.56
N VAL A 409 1.96 -9.98 9.44
CA VAL A 409 3.32 -10.31 9.00
C VAL A 409 4.14 -9.04 8.78
N LYS A 410 5.35 -9.02 9.35
CA LYS A 410 6.37 -8.01 9.06
C LYS A 410 7.27 -8.46 7.92
N GLY A 411 6.72 -8.48 6.70
CA GLY A 411 7.50 -8.75 5.50
C GLY A 411 8.36 -7.56 5.08
N GLU A 412 9.18 -7.75 4.04
CA GLU A 412 10.02 -6.66 3.53
C GLU A 412 9.17 -5.50 2.97
N GLU A 413 9.61 -4.27 3.26
CA GLU A 413 8.85 -3.02 2.98
C GLU A 413 7.47 -2.95 3.68
N GLY A 414 7.17 -3.89 4.59
CA GLY A 414 5.90 -4.02 5.30
C GLY A 414 4.84 -4.80 4.53
N ALA A 415 5.23 -5.48 3.45
CA ALA A 415 4.39 -6.40 2.69
C ALA A 415 4.10 -7.70 3.46
N LEU A 416 3.29 -8.59 2.88
CA LEU A 416 3.05 -9.92 3.44
C LEU A 416 4.19 -10.91 3.21
N SER A 417 5.00 -10.70 2.18
CA SER A 417 6.04 -11.66 1.82
C SER A 417 7.18 -11.70 2.85
N MET A 418 7.26 -12.81 3.59
CA MET A 418 8.44 -13.24 4.35
C MET A 418 9.62 -13.52 3.41
N THR A 419 10.84 -13.45 3.92
CA THR A 419 12.09 -13.68 3.19
C THR A 419 12.85 -14.91 3.70
N THR A 420 13.65 -15.51 2.82
CA THR A 420 14.65 -16.54 3.13
C THR A 420 15.97 -15.96 3.64
N ARG A 421 16.14 -14.63 3.62
CA ARG A 421 17.39 -13.97 4.01
C ARG A 421 17.75 -14.22 5.48
N LEU A 422 19.04 -14.42 5.74
CA LEU A 422 19.58 -14.53 7.10
C LEU A 422 19.18 -13.32 7.96
N ARG A 423 18.85 -13.60 9.23
CA ARG A 423 18.46 -12.61 10.24
C ARG A 423 19.44 -11.44 10.29
N SER A 424 18.91 -10.22 10.21
CA SER A 424 19.67 -8.99 10.39
C SER A 424 19.28 -8.31 11.71
N ALA A 425 20.28 -8.02 12.55
CA ALA A 425 20.05 -7.29 13.80
C ALA A 425 19.44 -5.91 13.52
N SER A 426 18.24 -5.67 14.05
CA SER A 426 17.48 -4.44 13.83
C SER A 426 16.85 -3.96 15.14
N LYS A 427 16.56 -2.65 15.23
CA LYS A 427 15.84 -2.07 16.38
C LYS A 427 14.34 -2.28 16.18
N GLY A 428 13.68 -2.82 17.21
CA GLY A 428 12.28 -3.23 17.16
C GLY A 428 12.09 -4.60 16.51
N LEU A 429 10.85 -4.96 16.18
CA LEU A 429 10.53 -6.29 15.64
C LEU A 429 11.28 -6.59 14.31
N PRO A 430 11.80 -7.81 14.11
CA PRO A 430 12.53 -8.19 12.91
C PRO A 430 11.61 -8.40 11.70
N VAL A 431 12.20 -8.45 10.51
CA VAL A 431 11.54 -9.00 9.31
C VAL A 431 11.23 -10.48 9.55
N ASN A 432 10.14 -11.00 8.98
CA ASN A 432 9.55 -12.32 9.27
C ASN A 432 8.90 -12.46 10.66
N HIS A 433 8.78 -11.37 11.43
CA HIS A 433 7.92 -11.40 12.61
C HIS A 433 6.46 -11.67 12.22
N CYS A 434 5.87 -12.67 12.87
CA CYS A 434 4.49 -13.09 12.67
C CYS A 434 3.76 -13.10 14.01
N SER A 435 2.58 -12.47 14.08
CA SER A 435 1.68 -12.57 15.23
C SER A 435 0.29 -12.88 14.72
N GLY A 436 -0.51 -13.64 15.46
CA GLY A 436 -1.80 -14.08 14.95
C GLY A 436 -2.69 -14.74 15.98
N PHE A 437 -3.85 -15.16 15.51
CA PHE A 437 -4.75 -16.05 16.22
C PHE A 437 -5.36 -17.07 15.27
N ARG A 438 -5.74 -18.22 15.82
CA ARG A 438 -6.54 -19.24 15.13
C ARG A 438 -7.60 -19.80 16.08
N SER A 439 -8.79 -20.09 15.56
CA SER A 439 -9.84 -20.77 16.30
C SER A 439 -9.34 -22.14 16.76
N VAL A 440 -9.60 -22.47 18.01
CA VAL A 440 -9.50 -23.84 18.52
C VAL A 440 -10.91 -24.43 18.55
N GLY A 441 -11.03 -25.76 18.60
CA GLY A 441 -12.31 -26.43 18.86
C GLY A 441 -12.99 -25.96 20.15
N ILE A 442 -14.28 -26.29 20.27
CA ILE A 442 -15.25 -25.74 21.23
C ILE A 442 -14.80 -25.75 22.70
N GLU A 443 -15.36 -24.79 23.45
CA GLU A 443 -15.31 -24.61 24.92
C GLU A 443 -14.03 -24.03 25.54
N SER A 444 -13.91 -22.70 25.43
CA SER A 444 -13.40 -21.86 26.53
C SER A 444 -14.24 -20.60 26.62
N ALA A 445 -14.87 -20.36 27.77
CA ALA A 445 -15.92 -19.36 27.97
C ALA A 445 -15.40 -17.91 28.16
N CYS A 446 -14.28 -17.56 27.53
CA CYS A 446 -13.45 -16.42 27.92
C CYS A 446 -13.24 -15.33 26.85
N GLU A 447 -13.81 -15.44 25.65
CA GLU A 447 -13.79 -14.34 24.64
C GLU A 447 -15.21 -13.78 24.36
N VAL A 448 -15.26 -12.50 24.00
CA VAL A 448 -16.45 -11.62 23.94
C VAL A 448 -17.51 -12.07 22.91
N ASP A 449 -17.18 -13.02 22.03
CA ASP A 449 -18.04 -13.60 21.00
C ASP A 449 -18.20 -15.13 21.12
N GLY A 450 -17.75 -15.73 22.22
CA GLY A 450 -17.89 -17.17 22.48
C GLY A 450 -16.95 -18.09 21.70
N VAL A 451 -15.99 -17.55 20.94
CA VAL A 451 -15.03 -18.35 20.16
C VAL A 451 -13.68 -18.44 20.86
N SER A 452 -13.25 -19.65 21.22
CA SER A 452 -11.91 -19.90 21.78
C SER A 452 -10.83 -19.71 20.72
N ARG A 453 -9.86 -18.81 20.97
CA ARG A 453 -8.77 -18.48 20.04
C ARG A 453 -7.40 -18.68 20.66
N GLN A 454 -6.58 -19.53 20.04
CA GLN A 454 -5.15 -19.59 20.36
C GLN A 454 -4.45 -18.42 19.68
N SER A 455 -3.93 -17.48 20.47
CA SER A 455 -3.06 -16.41 19.97
C SER A 455 -1.60 -16.86 19.99
N PHE A 456 -0.80 -16.40 19.02
CA PHE A 456 0.61 -16.76 18.87
C PHE A 456 1.45 -15.58 18.39
N ARG A 457 2.76 -15.64 18.64
CA ARG A 457 3.76 -14.67 18.19
C ARG A 457 5.12 -15.36 18.02
N LEU A 458 5.76 -15.22 16.86
CA LEU A 458 7.05 -15.84 16.53
C LEU A 458 7.85 -15.04 15.49
N GLU A 459 9.12 -15.38 15.31
CA GLU A 459 9.97 -14.96 14.20
C GLU A 459 10.17 -16.18 13.28
N VAL A 460 9.78 -16.09 12.00
CA VAL A 460 9.93 -17.21 11.05
C VAL A 460 11.35 -17.20 10.49
N ASN A 461 12.21 -18.10 10.98
CA ASN A 461 13.53 -18.35 10.41
C ASN A 461 13.43 -19.41 9.30
N ALA A 462 13.75 -19.06 8.06
CA ALA A 462 13.58 -19.97 6.93
C ALA A 462 14.49 -21.22 7.00
N MET A 463 15.64 -21.13 7.66
CA MET A 463 16.55 -22.28 7.84
C MET A 463 15.92 -23.41 8.67
N ASP A 464 15.07 -23.08 9.64
CA ASP A 464 14.38 -24.07 10.50
C ASP A 464 13.42 -24.96 9.69
N TYR A 465 13.11 -24.54 8.45
CA TYR A 465 12.24 -25.23 7.49
C TYR A 465 12.99 -25.73 6.25
N GLY A 466 14.33 -25.81 6.31
CA GLY A 466 15.18 -26.36 5.25
C GLY A 466 15.39 -25.44 4.04
N PHE A 467 15.20 -24.12 4.17
CA PHE A 467 15.56 -23.16 3.12
C PHE A 467 16.95 -22.59 3.33
N GLU A 468 17.77 -22.64 2.28
CA GLU A 468 19.09 -21.99 2.25
C GLU A 468 18.96 -20.45 2.30
N PRO A 469 19.75 -19.76 3.14
CA PRO A 469 19.71 -18.31 3.24
C PRO A 469 20.05 -17.62 1.92
N THR A 470 19.08 -16.88 1.39
CA THR A 470 19.21 -16.20 0.08
C THR A 470 18.74 -14.76 0.17
N ASP A 471 19.45 -13.85 -0.51
CA ASP A 471 19.01 -12.46 -0.62
C ASP A 471 17.74 -12.37 -1.48
N THR A 472 16.77 -11.57 -1.03
CA THR A 472 15.53 -11.35 -1.77
C THR A 472 15.80 -10.74 -3.15
N PRO A 473 15.28 -11.33 -4.25
CA PRO A 473 15.42 -10.76 -5.58
C PRO A 473 14.92 -9.32 -5.64
N ARG A 474 15.74 -8.43 -6.20
CA ARG A 474 15.42 -7.02 -6.34
C ARG A 474 14.70 -6.75 -7.66
N THR A 475 13.50 -6.19 -7.57
CA THR A 475 12.69 -5.78 -8.72
C THR A 475 12.83 -4.28 -9.01
N ASN A 476 13.21 -3.46 -8.02
CA ASN A 476 13.44 -2.01 -8.15
C ASN A 476 12.33 -1.29 -8.97
N ARG A 477 11.06 -1.47 -8.56
CA ARG A 477 9.82 -0.99 -9.22
C ARG A 477 9.47 -1.62 -10.58
N SER A 478 10.25 -2.56 -11.11
CA SER A 478 9.94 -3.25 -12.36
C SER A 478 8.82 -4.28 -12.18
N VAL A 479 7.66 -3.99 -12.77
CA VAL A 479 6.51 -4.92 -12.86
C VAL A 479 6.87 -6.15 -13.68
N SER A 480 7.53 -5.96 -14.83
CA SER A 480 7.94 -7.06 -15.70
C SER A 480 8.94 -7.99 -15.04
N LYS A 481 9.91 -7.49 -14.26
CA LYS A 481 10.86 -8.34 -13.52
C LYS A 481 10.17 -9.12 -12.39
N ASN A 482 9.16 -8.53 -11.76
CA ASN A 482 8.35 -9.22 -10.74
C ASN A 482 7.58 -10.40 -11.36
N ILE A 483 6.96 -10.17 -12.52
CA ILE A 483 6.27 -11.20 -13.30
C ILE A 483 7.24 -12.28 -13.79
N GLU A 484 8.39 -11.90 -14.35
CA GLU A 484 9.41 -12.82 -14.85
C GLU A 484 9.83 -13.82 -13.77
N LEU A 485 10.20 -13.33 -12.58
CA LEU A 485 10.62 -14.14 -11.43
C LEU A 485 9.49 -15.04 -10.91
N GLY A 486 8.27 -14.52 -10.80
CA GLY A 486 7.13 -15.29 -10.30
C GLY A 486 6.67 -16.36 -11.29
N LEU A 487 6.64 -16.06 -12.59
CA LEU A 487 6.31 -17.05 -13.63
C LEU A 487 7.41 -18.11 -13.80
N ALA A 488 8.68 -17.74 -13.65
CA ALA A 488 9.79 -18.70 -13.58
C ALA A 488 9.59 -19.68 -12.42
N ALA A 489 9.39 -19.15 -11.21
CA ALA A 489 9.10 -19.96 -10.04
C ALA A 489 7.87 -20.86 -10.24
N LEU A 490 6.75 -20.35 -10.76
CA LEU A 490 5.55 -21.16 -11.02
C LEU A 490 5.72 -22.25 -12.11
N ARG A 491 6.79 -22.21 -12.91
CA ARG A 491 7.18 -23.29 -13.84
C ARG A 491 8.12 -24.33 -13.20
N GLY A 492 8.43 -24.22 -11.91
CA GLY A 492 9.37 -25.10 -11.20
C GLY A 492 10.84 -24.67 -11.27
N GLU A 493 11.14 -23.49 -11.83
CA GLU A 493 12.51 -22.95 -11.83
C GLU A 493 12.94 -22.61 -10.39
N LYS A 494 13.83 -23.43 -9.82
CA LYS A 494 14.26 -23.31 -8.41
C LYS A 494 15.09 -22.06 -8.14
N GLY A 495 15.11 -21.62 -6.89
CA GLY A 495 15.89 -20.47 -6.40
C GLY A 495 15.04 -19.47 -5.61
N PRO A 496 15.57 -18.28 -5.28
CA PRO A 496 15.01 -17.43 -4.22
C PRO A 496 13.57 -16.95 -4.44
N ALA A 497 13.09 -16.88 -5.70
CA ALA A 497 11.68 -16.56 -5.99
C ALA A 497 10.75 -17.76 -5.72
N TYR A 498 11.18 -18.97 -6.08
CA TYR A 498 10.50 -20.23 -5.79
C TYR A 498 10.42 -20.47 -4.29
N ASP A 499 11.57 -20.41 -3.61
CA ASP A 499 11.68 -20.67 -2.16
C ASP A 499 10.79 -19.72 -1.36
N ARG A 500 10.79 -18.43 -1.73
CA ARG A 500 9.91 -17.43 -1.13
C ARG A 500 8.42 -17.72 -1.37
N ILE A 501 8.02 -18.22 -2.53
CA ILE A 501 6.61 -18.59 -2.78
C ILE A 501 6.22 -19.81 -1.94
N VAL A 502 7.05 -20.85 -1.89
CA VAL A 502 6.80 -22.05 -1.07
C VAL A 502 6.72 -21.70 0.42
N LEU A 503 7.71 -20.98 0.95
CA LEU A 503 7.74 -20.51 2.34
C LEU A 503 6.46 -19.73 2.68
N ASN A 504 6.06 -18.77 1.85
CA ASN A 504 4.88 -17.94 2.13
C ASN A 504 3.54 -18.67 1.91
N ALA A 505 3.49 -19.73 1.09
CA ALA A 505 2.31 -20.56 0.97
C ALA A 505 2.16 -21.47 2.20
N GLY A 506 3.18 -22.31 2.48
CA GLY A 506 3.11 -23.32 3.54
C GLY A 506 3.11 -22.74 4.95
N ILE A 507 3.95 -21.75 5.26
CA ILE A 507 3.98 -21.15 6.61
C ILE A 507 2.70 -20.37 6.91
N VAL A 508 2.15 -19.62 5.94
CA VAL A 508 0.87 -18.92 6.15
C VAL A 508 -0.26 -19.92 6.36
N ASP A 509 -0.28 -21.03 5.61
CA ASP A 509 -1.26 -22.10 5.82
C ASP A 509 -1.16 -22.72 7.22
N HIS A 510 0.05 -23.05 7.67
CA HIS A 510 0.27 -23.62 9.00
C HIS A 510 -0.09 -22.64 10.14
N LEU A 511 0.32 -21.36 10.02
CA LEU A 511 0.07 -20.35 11.04
C LEU A 511 -1.42 -19.98 11.14
N LEU A 512 -2.12 -19.88 10.00
CA LEU A 512 -3.58 -19.80 10.03
C LEU A 512 -4.19 -21.10 10.59
N GLY A 513 -3.53 -22.23 10.40
CA GLY A 513 -3.98 -23.56 10.81
C GLY A 513 -4.97 -24.14 9.82
N CYS A 514 -4.74 -23.95 8.52
CA CYS A 514 -5.54 -24.49 7.42
C CYS A 514 -5.52 -26.02 7.43
N ASP A 515 -6.59 -26.65 6.94
CA ASP A 515 -6.73 -28.11 6.91
C ASP A 515 -5.59 -28.74 6.09
N GLY A 516 -4.95 -29.79 6.63
CA GLY A 516 -3.81 -30.46 5.98
C GLY A 516 -2.53 -29.61 5.98
N ALA A 517 -2.40 -28.66 6.91
CA ALA A 517 -1.19 -27.86 7.16
C ALA A 517 -0.80 -27.87 8.66
N GLU A 518 -1.29 -28.85 9.42
CA GLU A 518 -0.99 -29.03 10.84
C GLU A 518 0.51 -29.31 11.06
N ASP A 519 1.11 -30.10 10.16
CA ASP A 519 2.56 -30.26 10.03
C ASP A 519 3.12 -29.25 9.00
N VAL A 520 4.18 -28.53 9.38
CA VAL A 520 4.79 -27.51 8.51
C VAL A 520 5.45 -28.12 7.28
N SER A 521 6.07 -29.28 7.40
CA SER A 521 6.73 -29.97 6.30
C SER A 521 5.70 -30.35 5.24
N LEU A 522 4.57 -30.94 5.65
CA LEU A 522 3.45 -31.25 4.74
C LEU A 522 2.86 -29.98 4.08
N ALA A 523 2.74 -28.88 4.84
CA ALA A 523 2.29 -27.59 4.31
C ALA A 523 3.25 -27.00 3.26
N LEU A 524 4.56 -27.25 3.38
CA LEU A 524 5.57 -26.84 2.41
C LEU A 524 5.62 -27.78 1.21
N GLU A 525 5.55 -29.11 1.41
CA GLU A 525 5.56 -30.09 0.33
C GLU A 525 4.35 -29.94 -0.61
N ARG A 526 3.13 -29.72 -0.08
CA ARG A 526 1.95 -29.46 -0.94
C ARG A 526 2.09 -28.19 -1.78
N ALA A 527 2.82 -27.18 -1.28
CA ALA A 527 3.13 -25.97 -2.02
C ALA A 527 4.20 -26.21 -3.09
N LYS A 528 5.23 -27.04 -2.82
CA LYS A 528 6.20 -27.50 -3.83
C LYS A 528 5.50 -28.30 -4.94
N GLU A 529 4.68 -29.30 -4.59
CA GLU A 529 3.95 -30.13 -5.57
C GLU A 529 3.03 -29.28 -6.46
N ALA A 530 2.31 -28.31 -5.89
CA ALA A 530 1.44 -27.40 -6.62
C ALA A 530 2.18 -26.56 -7.69
N ILE A 531 3.45 -26.24 -7.44
CA ILE A 531 4.33 -25.54 -8.38
C ILE A 531 4.92 -26.54 -9.40
N ASP A 532 5.58 -27.60 -8.92
CA ASP A 532 6.37 -28.52 -9.75
C ASP A 532 5.51 -29.35 -10.71
N SER A 533 4.24 -29.61 -10.35
CA SER A 533 3.25 -30.21 -11.26
C SER A 533 2.71 -29.24 -12.33
N GLY A 534 3.14 -27.98 -12.34
CA GLY A 534 2.66 -26.93 -13.22
C GLY A 534 1.22 -26.47 -12.96
N LYS A 535 0.53 -27.03 -11.95
CA LYS A 535 -0.86 -26.70 -11.60
C LYS A 535 -0.98 -25.20 -11.28
N ALA A 536 -0.09 -24.64 -10.48
CA ALA A 536 -0.14 -23.23 -10.05
C ALA A 536 0.02 -22.25 -11.24
N HIS A 537 0.92 -22.54 -12.18
CA HIS A 537 1.02 -21.76 -13.42
C HIS A 537 -0.28 -21.83 -14.24
N LYS A 538 -0.88 -23.02 -14.36
CA LYS A 538 -2.16 -23.22 -15.06
C LYS A 538 -3.31 -22.44 -14.40
N ARG A 539 -3.38 -22.39 -13.06
CA ARG A 539 -4.36 -21.57 -12.30
C ARG A 539 -4.28 -20.09 -12.68
N LEU A 540 -3.07 -19.52 -12.71
CA LEU A 540 -2.87 -18.12 -13.09
C LEU A 540 -3.23 -17.84 -14.56
N LEU A 541 -2.89 -18.75 -15.48
CA LEU A 541 -3.29 -18.62 -16.89
C LEU A 541 -4.82 -18.74 -17.07
N ASN A 542 -5.48 -19.62 -16.31
CA ASN A 542 -6.94 -19.74 -16.29
C ASN A 542 -7.61 -18.48 -15.75
N TYR A 543 -7.06 -17.86 -14.68
CA TYR A 543 -7.52 -16.56 -14.17
C TYR A 543 -7.55 -15.51 -15.29
N ILE A 544 -6.42 -15.35 -16.01
CA ILE A 544 -6.28 -14.38 -17.11
C ILE A 544 -7.32 -14.69 -18.19
N LYS A 545 -7.37 -15.95 -18.67
CA LYS A 545 -8.33 -16.42 -19.69
C LYS A 545 -9.79 -16.18 -19.30
N MET A 546 -10.14 -16.40 -18.04
CA MET A 546 -11.50 -16.20 -17.53
C MET A 546 -11.85 -14.71 -17.41
N SER A 547 -10.89 -13.86 -17.02
CA SER A 547 -11.07 -12.40 -16.95
C SER A 547 -11.53 -11.78 -18.27
N HIS A 548 -11.09 -12.31 -19.41
CA HIS A 548 -11.55 -11.85 -20.73
C HIS A 548 -13.01 -12.20 -21.05
N LYS A 549 -13.55 -13.28 -20.49
CA LYS A 549 -14.96 -13.70 -20.69
C LYS A 549 -15.95 -12.86 -19.89
N VAL A 550 -15.47 -12.16 -18.87
CA VAL A 550 -16.27 -11.23 -18.08
C VAL A 550 -16.68 -10.06 -18.98
N LYS A 551 -17.97 -9.79 -19.09
CA LYS A 551 -18.51 -8.60 -19.77
C LYS A 551 -18.36 -7.38 -18.87
#